data_AF-A0A7G1MRU0-F1
#
_entry.id   AF-A0A7G1MRU0-F1
#
_cell.length_a   1.000
_cell.length_b   1.000
_cell.length_c   1.000
_cell.angle_alpha   90.00
_cell.angle_beta   90.00
_cell.angle_gamma   90.00
#
_symmetry.space_group_name_H-M   'P 1'
#
loop_
_entity.id
_entity.type
_entity.pdbx_description
1 polymer ?
#
loop_
_entity_poly.entity_id
_entity_poly.type
_entity_poly.pdbx_seq_one_letter_code
_entity_poly.pdbx_strand_id
1 'polypeptide(L)' 'MKKLIHPTWFLKANVYCNGIFIKQVSSTKSILSVDIWSGTHPFFIKKKTKYLKNQTDRFLKKYKI' A
#
# COMPACT_ATOMS: atom_id res chain seq x y z
N MET A 1 -10.58 -13.65 -25.39
CA MET A 1 -11.27 -12.36 -25.60
C MET A 1 -12.02 -12.41 -26.91
N LYS A 2 -13.35 -12.29 -26.88
CA LYS A 2 -14.14 -12.08 -28.10
C LYS A 2 -13.85 -10.67 -28.62
N LYS A 3 -13.55 -10.54 -29.92
CA LYS A 3 -13.32 -9.22 -30.54
C LYS A 3 -14.60 -8.39 -30.43
N LEU A 4 -14.48 -7.08 -30.14
CA LEU A 4 -15.56 -6.06 -30.04
C LEU A 4 -16.35 -5.93 -28.73
N ILE A 5 -16.29 -6.90 -27.80
CA ILE A 5 -17.11 -6.87 -26.56
C ILE A 5 -16.29 -6.56 -25.30
N HIS A 6 -14.97 -6.61 -25.39
CA HIS A 6 -14.09 -6.38 -24.25
C HIS A 6 -13.41 -5.01 -24.33
N PRO A 7 -13.17 -4.37 -23.18
CA PRO A 7 -12.44 -3.11 -23.12
C PRO A 7 -10.99 -3.30 -23.59
N THR A 8 -10.38 -2.20 -24.02
CA THR A 8 -8.96 -2.17 -24.38
C THR A 8 -8.11 -2.55 -23.18
N TRP A 9 -7.33 -3.61 -23.34
CA TRP A 9 -6.46 -4.15 -22.29
C TRP A 9 -5.00 -3.93 -22.68
N PHE A 10 -4.24 -3.23 -21.84
CA PHE A 10 -2.82 -2.99 -22.02
C PHE A 10 -2.03 -4.03 -21.25
N LEU A 11 -1.20 -4.81 -21.97
CA LEU A 11 -0.27 -5.78 -21.37
C LEU A 11 0.83 -5.09 -20.55
N LYS A 12 1.18 -3.87 -20.95
CA LYS A 12 2.27 -3.08 -20.39
C LYS A 12 1.73 -1.73 -19.91
N ALA A 13 1.33 -1.69 -18.66
CA ALA A 13 0.92 -0.49 -17.94
C ALA A 13 1.94 -0.13 -16.87
N ASN A 14 2.37 1.13 -16.85
CA ASN A 14 3.37 1.59 -15.90
C ASN A 14 2.69 2.06 -14.61
N VAL A 15 3.15 1.54 -13.47
CA VAL A 15 2.66 1.92 -12.14
C VAL A 15 3.63 2.91 -11.51
N TYR A 16 3.13 4.09 -11.18
CA TYR A 16 3.84 5.15 -10.47
C TYR A 16 3.29 5.31 -9.05
N CYS A 17 4.17 5.52 -8.09
CA CYS A 17 3.81 5.92 -6.73
C CYS A 17 4.59 7.16 -6.35
N ASN A 18 3.88 8.23 -6.01
CA ASN A 18 4.46 9.55 -5.66
C ASN A 18 5.52 10.02 -6.68
N GLY A 19 5.29 9.78 -7.98
CA GLY A 19 6.20 10.14 -9.07
C GLY A 19 7.32 9.12 -9.35
N ILE A 20 7.48 8.08 -8.53
CA ILE A 20 8.50 7.04 -8.71
C ILE A 20 7.91 5.86 -9.49
N PHE A 21 8.62 5.39 -10.52
CA PHE A 21 8.25 4.16 -11.23
C PHE A 21 8.48 2.94 -10.35
N ILE A 22 7.44 2.13 -10.14
CA ILE A 22 7.53 0.91 -9.33
C ILE A 22 7.70 -0.32 -10.22
N LYS A 23 6.73 -0.57 -11.10
CA LYS A 23 6.63 -1.82 -11.85
C LYS A 23 5.72 -1.66 -13.07
N GLN A 24 5.91 -2.55 -14.04
CA GLN A 24 5.02 -2.73 -15.17
C GLN A 24 4.02 -3.88 -14.91
N VAL A 25 2.72 -3.61 -15.07
CA VAL A 25 1.61 -4.53 -14.81
C VAL A 25 0.64 -4.51 -15.99
N SER A 26 -0.27 -5.48 -16.10
CA SER A 26 -1.35 -5.45 -17.07
C SER A 26 -2.58 -4.72 -16.52
N SER A 27 -3.16 -3.80 -17.29
CA SER A 27 -4.31 -3.01 -16.86
C SER A 27 -5.13 -2.51 -18.05
N THR A 28 -6.35 -2.06 -17.79
CA THR A 28 -7.18 -1.32 -18.78
C THR A 28 -6.67 0.10 -19.03
N LYS A 29 -5.79 0.62 -18.17
CA LYS A 29 -5.15 1.93 -18.33
C LYS A 29 -3.66 1.76 -18.60
N SER A 30 -3.07 2.67 -19.38
CA SER A 30 -1.63 2.65 -19.71
C SER A 30 -0.74 3.13 -18.54
N ILE A 31 -1.23 4.07 -17.74
CA ILE A 31 -0.53 4.63 -16.59
C ILE A 31 -1.43 4.52 -15.35
N LEU A 32 -0.87 3.98 -14.27
CA LEU A 32 -1.53 3.86 -12.98
C LEU A 32 -0.77 4.71 -11.94
N SER A 33 -1.42 5.75 -11.41
CA SER A 33 -0.91 6.51 -10.27
C SER A 33 -1.50 5.93 -8.99
N VAL A 34 -0.66 5.54 -8.04
CA VAL A 34 -1.06 4.86 -6.81
C VAL A 34 -0.36 5.51 -5.62
N ASP A 35 -1.07 5.75 -4.52
CA ASP A 35 -0.46 6.38 -3.33
C ASP A 35 0.20 5.34 -2.40
N ILE A 36 -0.36 4.12 -2.35
CA ILE A 36 0.08 3.03 -1.48
C ILE A 36 0.03 1.71 -2.25
N TRP A 37 1.10 0.91 -2.16
CA TRP A 37 1.17 -0.44 -2.73
C TRP A 37 1.74 -1.41 -1.69
N SER A 38 1.75 -2.71 -1.97
CA SER A 38 2.12 -3.74 -0.98
C SER A 38 3.45 -3.48 -0.26
N GLY A 39 4.45 -2.88 -0.93
CA GLY A 39 5.71 -2.49 -0.31
C GLY A 39 5.62 -1.28 0.64
N THR A 40 4.74 -0.32 0.35
CA THR A 40 4.53 0.88 1.18
C THR A 40 3.36 0.74 2.15
N HIS A 41 2.61 -0.36 2.09
CA HIS A 41 1.40 -0.51 2.88
C HIS A 41 1.72 -0.65 4.38
N PRO A 42 1.12 0.18 5.26
CA PRO A 42 1.43 0.21 6.69
C PRO A 42 1.31 -1.14 7.41
N PHE A 43 0.44 -2.02 6.91
CA PHE A 43 0.27 -3.40 7.42
C PHE A 43 1.57 -4.21 7.39
N PHE A 44 2.37 -4.10 6.32
CA PHE A 44 3.60 -4.88 6.18
C PHE A 44 4.81 -4.17 6.81
N ILE A 45 4.80 -2.83 6.86
CA ILE A 45 5.89 -2.04 7.47
C ILE A 45 5.80 -2.07 9.00
N LYS A 46 4.59 -1.96 9.56
CA LYS A 46 4.42 -1.99 11.01
C LYS A 46 4.60 -3.42 11.51
N LYS A 47 5.78 -3.71 12.07
CA LYS A 47 5.93 -4.82 13.03
C LYS A 47 4.76 -4.72 14.00
N LYS A 48 3.97 -5.79 14.16
CA LYS A 48 2.89 -5.90 15.15
C LYS A 48 3.41 -5.34 16.47
N THR A 49 3.15 -4.07 16.76
CA THR A 49 3.40 -3.51 18.08
C THR A 49 2.49 -4.32 18.97
N LYS A 50 3.05 -5.24 19.75
CA LYS A 50 2.34 -5.98 20.79
C LYS A 50 1.61 -4.92 21.61
N TYR A 51 0.29 -4.84 21.45
CA TYR A 51 -0.55 -3.99 22.28
C TYR A 51 -0.74 -4.66 23.65
N LEU A 52 0.37 -4.92 24.34
CA LEU A 52 0.45 -5.10 25.78
C LEU A 52 1.29 -3.93 26.27
N LYS A 53 0.74 -2.71 26.16
CA LYS A 53 1.21 -1.63 27.02
C LYS A 53 0.85 -2.10 28.43
N ASN A 54 1.86 -2.47 29.20
CA ASN A 54 1.67 -2.84 30.59
C ASN A 54 0.91 -1.69 31.27
N GLN A 55 -0.08 -2.01 32.11
CA GLN A 55 -0.83 -0.98 32.85
C GLN A 55 0.12 -0.07 33.65
N THR A 56 1.26 -0.61 34.10
CA THR A 56 2.35 0.12 34.75
C THR A 56 2.89 1.27 33.90
N ASP A 57 3.11 1.06 32.59
CA ASP A 57 3.64 2.10 31.70
C ASP A 57 2.64 3.24 31.49
N ARG A 58 1.34 2.93 31.54
CA ARG A 58 0.27 3.93 31.49
C ARG A 58 0.19 4.71 32.80
N PHE A 59 0.37 4.02 33.94
CA PHE A 59 0.41 4.63 35.26
C PHE A 59 1.58 5.60 35.40
N LEU A 60 2.81 5.16 35.09
CA LEU A 60 4.02 5.99 35.15
C LEU A 60 3.88 7.25 34.28
N LYS A 61 3.35 7.12 33.05
CA LYS A 61 3.07 8.27 32.17
C LYS A 61 2.07 9.27 32.73
N LYS A 62 1.03 8.79 33.44
CA LYS A 62 -0.01 9.66 34.01
C LYS A 62 0.54 10.49 35.17
N TYR A 63 1.40 9.88 36.00
CA TYR A 63 1.89 10.51 37.23
C TYR A 63 3.28 11.13 37.11
N LYS A 64 3.94 11.06 35.93
CA LYS A 64 5.28 11.64 35.65
C LYS A 64 6.30 11.38 36.78
N ILE A 65 6.31 10.16 37.28
CA ILE A 65 7.40 9.65 38.13
C ILE A 65 8.59 9.33 37.23
#